data_AF-A0A811PPD8-F1
#
_entry.id   AF-A0A811PPD8-F1
#
_cell.length_a   1.000
_cell.length_b   1.000
_cell.length_c   1.000
_cell.angle_alpha   90.00
_cell.angle_beta   90.00
_cell.angle_gamma   90.00
#
_symmetry.space_group_name_H-M   'P 1'
#
loop_
_entity.id
_entity.type
_entity.pdbx_description
1 polymer ?
#
loop_
_entity_poly.entity_id
_entity_poly.type
_entity_poly.pdbx_seq_one_letter_code
_entity_poly.pdbx_strand_id
1 'polypeptide(L)'
;MPQPPKMNISEVNRIHFARHVLHLLLPLLRKLLQEQMEEKELEAKVKGVLVNEVSNKCRTSIVDFHRSCKCCPYDLCLACCSEIRKGKVRKHVVREAANRKGLSGNHLYCPVATGIKEDDLVHFQMHWEKGEPVIVSDVLQLTSGLSWEPLVMWRAMRDVKKSSNIKDDHFAVRVLDCLDWCQVDISLHQFCLRYKQGRTHSTTHWPEMLKLKDWPPSNLFDQRLLRHSAEFISALPFPQYTDPRYGLLNLAVKLPHGVLKPDLGPNICIAYGFPQELGRGDSVTKLHCDMSDVVLNLGRSSRSLVKLFFVPAGCPHQVRNLKVAMGFVSPENVGKCIKLTGEFRWLPSYHPAKMDKLEIKKIDLYALKEVICFLDPSCSEGSTSGA
;
A
#
# COMPACT_ATOMS: atom_id res chain seq x y z
N MET A 1 17.81 19.26 -7.45
CA MET A 1 18.22 18.62 -6.17
C MET A 1 18.97 17.34 -6.52
N PRO A 2 20.12 17.06 -5.88
CA PRO A 2 20.83 15.79 -6.09
C PRO A 2 19.91 14.62 -5.71
N GLN A 3 19.98 13.53 -6.48
CA GLN A 3 19.24 12.32 -6.10
C GLN A 3 19.73 11.83 -4.73
N PRO A 4 18.83 11.38 -3.84
CA PRO A 4 19.23 10.85 -2.56
C PRO A 4 20.14 9.63 -2.74
N PRO A 5 21.10 9.44 -1.83
CA PRO A 5 22.11 8.40 -1.97
C PRO A 5 21.46 7.03 -2.07
N LYS A 6 21.93 6.21 -3.02
CA LYS A 6 21.55 4.79 -3.09
C LYS A 6 22.03 4.10 -1.82
N MET A 7 21.21 3.20 -1.26
CA MET A 7 21.65 2.32 -0.18
C MET A 7 22.92 1.56 -0.60
N ASN A 8 23.99 1.73 0.16
CA ASN A 8 25.22 0.98 -0.04
C ASN A 8 25.08 -0.38 0.67
N ILE A 9 24.89 -1.45 -0.10
CA ILE A 9 24.61 -2.80 0.40
C ILE A 9 25.66 -3.72 -0.20
N SER A 10 26.31 -4.53 0.66
CA SER A 10 27.29 -5.51 0.22
C SER A 10 26.69 -6.50 -0.77
N GLU A 11 27.51 -7.00 -1.68
CA GLU A 11 27.08 -7.99 -2.68
C GLU A 11 26.56 -9.28 -2.02
N VAL A 12 27.18 -9.70 -0.91
CA VAL A 12 26.75 -10.84 -0.10
C VAL A 12 25.31 -10.65 0.41
N ASN A 13 24.99 -9.47 0.95
CA ASN A 13 23.65 -9.17 1.44
C ASN A 13 22.64 -9.11 0.28
N ARG A 14 23.03 -8.60 -0.89
CA ARG A 14 22.17 -8.64 -2.09
C ARG A 14 21.83 -10.07 -2.52
N ILE A 15 22.82 -10.97 -2.52
CA ILE A 15 22.60 -12.41 -2.81
C ILE A 15 21.68 -13.03 -1.77
N HIS A 16 21.87 -12.71 -0.48
CA HIS A 16 21.01 -13.21 0.59
C HIS A 16 19.56 -12.77 0.40
N PHE A 17 19.32 -11.47 0.14
CA PHE A 17 17.97 -10.95 -0.12
C PHE A 17 17.36 -11.56 -1.39
N ALA A 18 18.11 -11.70 -2.47
CA ALA A 18 17.64 -12.34 -3.69
C ALA A 18 17.21 -13.80 -3.45
N ARG A 19 17.98 -14.57 -2.68
CA ARG A 19 17.62 -15.93 -2.28
C ARG A 19 16.37 -15.97 -1.41
N HIS A 20 16.24 -15.04 -0.45
CA HIS A 20 15.05 -14.92 0.40
C HIS A 20 13.78 -14.65 -0.43
N VAL A 21 13.83 -13.67 -1.33
CA VAL A 21 12.72 -13.35 -2.24
C VAL A 21 12.39 -14.56 -3.12
N LEU A 22 13.39 -15.21 -3.72
CA LEU A 22 13.18 -16.41 -4.54
C LEU A 22 12.48 -17.53 -3.75
N HIS A 23 12.90 -17.78 -2.51
CA HIS A 23 12.33 -18.81 -1.65
C HIS A 23 10.84 -18.57 -1.37
N LEU A 24 10.46 -17.33 -1.08
CA LEU A 24 9.08 -16.96 -0.76
C LEU A 24 8.15 -16.89 -1.99
N LEU A 25 8.66 -16.38 -3.12
CA LEU A 25 7.84 -16.14 -4.31
C LEU A 25 7.73 -17.36 -5.23
N LEU A 26 8.74 -18.25 -5.28
CA LEU A 26 8.74 -19.39 -6.19
C LEU A 26 7.52 -20.32 -6.02
N PRO A 27 7.07 -20.68 -4.80
CA PRO A 27 5.86 -21.49 -4.64
C PRO A 27 4.59 -20.79 -5.16
N LEU A 28 4.50 -19.46 -4.99
CA LEU A 28 3.39 -18.66 -5.46
C LEU A 28 3.35 -18.63 -6.99
N LEU A 29 4.50 -18.42 -7.64
CA LEU A 29 4.57 -18.44 -9.10
C LEU A 29 4.23 -19.82 -9.67
N ARG A 30 4.74 -20.90 -9.08
CA ARG A 30 4.39 -22.28 -9.52
C ARG A 30 2.89 -22.49 -9.51
N LYS A 31 2.20 -22.00 -8.46
CA LYS A 31 0.74 -22.06 -8.38
C LYS A 31 0.06 -21.21 -9.45
N LEU A 32 0.53 -19.98 -9.68
CA LEU A 32 -0.02 -19.10 -10.72
C LEU A 32 0.16 -19.67 -12.13
N LEU A 33 1.32 -20.27 -12.42
CA LEU A 33 1.60 -20.93 -13.68
C LEU A 33 0.70 -22.16 -13.87
N GLN A 34 0.50 -22.97 -12.83
CA GLN A 34 -0.41 -24.09 -12.87
C GLN A 34 -1.85 -23.64 -13.18
N GLU A 35 -2.35 -22.61 -12.50
CA GLU A 35 -3.67 -22.02 -12.76
C GLU A 35 -3.80 -21.51 -14.22
N GLN A 36 -2.74 -20.88 -14.75
CA GLN A 36 -2.69 -20.41 -16.14
C GLN A 36 -2.71 -21.56 -17.15
N MET A 37 -1.92 -22.62 -16.92
CA MET A 37 -1.85 -23.78 -17.81
C MET A 37 -3.20 -24.52 -17.86
N GLU A 38 -3.82 -24.75 -16.70
CA GLU A 38 -5.16 -25.36 -16.61
C GLU A 38 -6.20 -24.55 -17.41
N GLU A 39 -6.16 -23.22 -17.33
CA GLU A 39 -7.08 -22.36 -18.06
C GLU A 39 -6.80 -22.37 -19.57
N LYS A 40 -5.53 -22.36 -19.97
CA LYS A 40 -5.12 -22.40 -21.38
C LYS A 40 -5.53 -23.70 -22.05
N GLU A 41 -5.32 -24.83 -21.38
CA GLU A 41 -5.78 -26.15 -21.84
C GLU A 41 -7.29 -26.19 -22.01
N LEU A 42 -8.02 -25.59 -21.08
CA LEU A 42 -9.46 -25.54 -21.11
C LEU A 42 -9.99 -24.64 -22.23
N GLU A 43 -9.33 -23.51 -22.50
CA GLU A 43 -9.67 -22.65 -23.63
C GLU A 43 -9.43 -23.32 -24.98
N ALA A 44 -8.33 -24.08 -25.08
CA ALA A 44 -8.02 -24.89 -26.25
C ALA A 44 -9.15 -25.89 -26.53
N LYS A 45 -9.62 -26.60 -25.50
CA LYS A 45 -10.76 -27.53 -25.58
C LYS A 45 -12.06 -26.84 -26.02
N VAL A 46 -12.36 -25.64 -25.47
CA VAL A 46 -13.57 -24.89 -25.84
C VAL A 46 -13.52 -24.41 -27.29
N LYS A 47 -12.36 -23.96 -27.76
CA LYS A 47 -12.17 -23.46 -29.13
C LYS A 47 -11.93 -24.58 -30.16
N GLY A 48 -11.72 -25.82 -29.71
CA GLY A 48 -11.38 -26.95 -30.58
C GLY A 48 -10.00 -26.84 -31.23
N VAL A 49 -9.06 -26.12 -30.60
CA VAL A 49 -7.70 -25.87 -31.12
C VAL A 49 -6.64 -26.52 -30.22
N LEU A 50 -5.41 -26.62 -30.71
CA LEU A 50 -4.29 -27.07 -29.88
C LEU A 50 -3.94 -26.02 -28.82
N VAL A 51 -3.41 -26.46 -27.67
CA VAL A 51 -3.02 -25.56 -26.56
C VAL A 51 -2.01 -24.50 -27.01
N ASN A 52 -1.15 -24.83 -27.98
CA ASN A 52 -0.16 -23.91 -28.53
C ASN A 52 -0.77 -22.82 -29.42
N GLU A 53 -1.98 -23.03 -29.93
CA GLU A 53 -2.71 -22.11 -30.82
C GLU A 53 -3.62 -21.13 -30.06
N VAL A 54 -3.79 -21.34 -28.75
CA VAL A 54 -4.48 -20.37 -27.87
C VAL A 54 -3.58 -19.13 -27.73
N SER A 55 -3.84 -18.14 -28.57
CA SER A 55 -3.10 -16.88 -28.63
C SER A 55 -3.57 -15.88 -27.56
N ASN A 56 -2.66 -15.46 -26.67
CA ASN A 56 -2.83 -14.31 -25.77
C ASN A 56 -2.73 -12.98 -26.56
N LYS A 57 -3.66 -12.76 -27.49
CA LYS A 57 -3.71 -11.54 -28.33
C LYS A 57 -4.39 -10.38 -27.59
N CYS A 58 -3.76 -9.90 -26.51
CA CYS A 58 -3.98 -8.55 -25.99
C CYS A 58 -2.68 -7.76 -26.10
N ARG A 59 -2.76 -6.57 -26.70
CA ARG A 59 -1.62 -5.74 -27.15
C ARG A 59 -0.96 -4.94 -26.02
N THR A 60 -1.03 -5.44 -24.79
CA THR A 60 -0.34 -4.91 -23.62
C THR A 60 0.32 -6.08 -22.93
N SER A 61 1.65 -6.11 -22.97
CA SER A 61 2.50 -7.21 -22.55
C SER A 61 2.48 -7.48 -21.04
N ILE A 62 1.39 -8.01 -20.46
CA ILE A 62 1.39 -8.69 -19.15
C ILE A 62 0.28 -9.75 -19.18
N VAL A 63 0.59 -10.94 -18.68
CA VAL A 63 -0.26 -12.13 -18.54
C VAL A 63 -1.70 -11.77 -18.13
N ASP A 64 -2.65 -11.91 -19.05
CA ASP A 64 -4.07 -11.63 -18.80
C ASP A 64 -4.63 -12.67 -17.81
N PHE A 65 -4.76 -12.30 -16.54
CA PHE A 65 -5.43 -13.12 -15.52
C PHE A 65 -6.95 -12.96 -15.57
N HIS A 66 -7.50 -12.30 -16.61
CA HIS A 66 -8.90 -11.96 -16.78
C HIS A 66 -9.42 -12.44 -18.15
N ARG A 67 -10.67 -12.91 -18.16
CA ARG A 67 -11.46 -13.21 -19.34
C ARG A 67 -12.46 -12.08 -19.57
N SER A 68 -12.29 -11.37 -20.67
CA SER A 68 -13.24 -10.37 -21.14
C SER A 68 -14.23 -11.02 -22.12
N CYS A 69 -15.52 -10.86 -21.88
CA CYS A 69 -16.54 -11.27 -22.83
C CYS A 69 -16.81 -10.14 -23.82
N LYS A 70 -16.86 -10.42 -25.13
CA LYS A 70 -17.21 -9.40 -26.14
C LYS A 70 -18.70 -9.02 -26.12
N CYS A 71 -19.54 -9.81 -25.47
CA CYS A 71 -20.99 -9.63 -25.45
C CYS A 71 -21.52 -9.09 -24.12
N CYS A 72 -20.70 -9.06 -23.05
CA CYS A 72 -21.11 -8.52 -21.76
C CYS A 72 -19.99 -7.68 -21.12
N PRO A 73 -20.32 -6.67 -20.30
CA PRO A 73 -19.35 -5.70 -19.79
C PRO A 73 -18.50 -6.25 -18.61
N TYR A 74 -18.31 -7.57 -18.51
CA TYR A 74 -17.69 -8.21 -17.35
C TYR A 74 -16.34 -8.85 -17.71
N ASP A 75 -15.32 -8.49 -16.94
CA ASP A 75 -14.02 -9.16 -16.90
C ASP A 75 -13.97 -10.14 -15.72
N LEU A 76 -13.77 -11.42 -16.00
CA LEU A 76 -13.75 -12.51 -15.02
C LEU A 76 -12.33 -13.03 -14.84
N CYS A 77 -11.76 -12.94 -13.64
CA CYS A 77 -10.44 -13.52 -13.41
C CYS A 77 -10.42 -15.06 -13.52
N LEU A 78 -9.27 -15.66 -13.82
CA LEU A 78 -9.15 -17.13 -14.04
C LEU A 78 -9.65 -17.97 -12.85
N ALA A 79 -9.44 -17.49 -11.63
CA ALA A 79 -9.94 -18.16 -10.44
C ALA A 79 -11.49 -18.16 -10.39
N CYS A 80 -12.16 -17.08 -10.80
CA CYS A 80 -13.63 -17.07 -10.93
C CYS A 80 -14.10 -18.01 -12.03
N CYS A 81 -13.39 -18.07 -13.16
CA CYS A 81 -13.70 -19.02 -14.23
C CYS A 81 -13.62 -20.47 -13.73
N SER A 82 -12.59 -20.80 -12.96
CA SER A 82 -12.43 -22.13 -12.35
C SER A 82 -13.55 -22.45 -11.36
N GLU A 83 -13.92 -21.51 -10.50
CA GLU A 83 -14.97 -21.70 -9.47
C GLU A 83 -16.38 -21.88 -10.07
N ILE A 84 -16.74 -21.06 -11.08
CA ILE A 84 -18.02 -21.18 -11.80
C ILE A 84 -18.13 -22.55 -12.46
N ARG A 85 -17.08 -23.00 -13.17
CA ARG A 85 -17.09 -24.28 -13.89
C ARG A 85 -17.10 -25.48 -12.97
N LYS A 86 -16.44 -25.39 -11.81
CA LYS A 86 -16.44 -26.44 -10.78
C LYS A 86 -17.78 -26.53 -10.01
N GLY A 87 -18.76 -25.66 -10.30
CA GLY A 87 -20.01 -25.57 -9.55
C GLY A 87 -19.82 -25.18 -8.08
N LYS A 88 -18.62 -24.70 -7.71
CA LYS A 88 -18.23 -24.34 -6.34
C LYS A 88 -18.40 -22.84 -6.13
N VAL A 89 -19.65 -22.37 -6.19
CA VAL A 89 -19.97 -21.05 -5.63
C VAL A 89 -19.89 -21.19 -4.12
N ARG A 90 -18.79 -20.75 -3.50
CA ARG A 90 -18.63 -20.82 -2.04
C ARG A 90 -19.79 -20.08 -1.37
N LYS A 91 -20.63 -20.81 -0.63
CA LYS A 91 -21.46 -20.20 0.42
C LYS A 91 -20.51 -19.66 1.50
N HIS A 92 -20.73 -18.42 1.93
CA HIS A 92 -19.88 -17.74 2.92
C HIS A 92 -19.66 -18.61 4.16
N VAL A 93 -18.45 -19.17 4.32
CA VAL A 93 -18.02 -19.80 5.57
C VAL A 93 -17.32 -18.71 6.37
N VAL A 94 -18.04 -18.19 7.38
CA VAL A 94 -17.51 -17.22 8.34
C VAL A 94 -16.38 -17.89 9.11
N ARG A 95 -15.27 -17.16 9.31
CA ARG A 95 -14.14 -17.62 10.14
C ARG A 95 -14.20 -16.94 11.51
N GLU A 96 -13.90 -17.71 12.54
CA GLU A 96 -13.67 -17.20 13.90
C GLU A 96 -12.47 -16.25 13.89
N ALA A 97 -12.67 -15.00 14.33
CA ALA A 97 -11.68 -13.92 14.15
C ALA A 97 -10.74 -13.72 15.35
N ALA A 98 -11.18 -14.03 16.58
CA ALA A 98 -10.32 -14.13 17.77
C ALA A 98 -11.13 -14.57 19.00
N ASN A 99 -10.51 -15.37 19.87
CA ASN A 99 -10.88 -15.55 21.28
C ASN A 99 -9.69 -16.12 22.03
N ARG A 100 -8.96 -15.35 22.87
CA ARG A 100 -7.95 -15.94 23.77
C ARG A 100 -7.82 -15.22 25.11
N LYS A 101 -8.32 -15.87 26.18
CA LYS A 101 -7.86 -15.66 27.57
C LYS A 101 -6.57 -16.45 27.78
N GLY A 102 -5.53 -15.82 28.35
CA GLY A 102 -4.35 -16.52 28.90
C GLY A 102 -3.13 -16.73 28.00
N LEU A 103 -2.85 -15.86 27.01
CA LEU A 103 -1.65 -15.97 26.16
C LEU A 103 -0.57 -14.92 26.43
N SER A 104 0.68 -15.29 26.12
CA SER A 104 1.91 -14.48 26.14
C SER A 104 2.03 -13.43 25.03
N GLY A 105 1.02 -13.29 24.15
CA GLY A 105 1.01 -12.39 22.99
C GLY A 105 0.67 -10.92 23.28
N ASN A 106 0.84 -10.45 24.52
CA ASN A 106 0.51 -9.07 24.91
C ASN A 106 1.61 -8.05 24.58
N HIS A 107 2.72 -8.50 23.99
CA HIS A 107 3.88 -7.66 23.71
C HIS A 107 4.11 -7.61 22.20
N LEU A 108 4.20 -6.40 21.66
CA LEU A 108 4.59 -6.15 20.28
C LEU A 108 6.09 -5.87 20.23
N TYR A 109 6.75 -6.29 19.16
CA TYR A 109 8.12 -5.88 18.90
C TYR A 109 8.17 -4.37 18.69
N CYS A 110 9.01 -3.69 19.49
CA CYS A 110 9.06 -2.23 19.55
C CYS A 110 10.49 -1.67 19.60
N PRO A 111 11.29 -1.76 18.52
CA PRO A 111 12.64 -1.20 18.50
C PRO A 111 12.65 0.34 18.51
N VAL A 112 13.76 0.91 18.98
CA VAL A 112 14.04 2.36 18.95
C VAL A 112 14.71 2.72 17.63
N ALA A 113 14.22 3.75 16.93
CA ALA A 113 14.66 4.10 15.58
C ALA A 113 16.17 4.31 15.43
N THR A 114 16.82 4.96 16.41
CA THR A 114 18.27 5.21 16.41
C THR A 114 19.11 4.00 16.82
N GLY A 115 18.49 2.97 17.37
CA GLY A 115 19.15 1.76 17.82
C GLY A 115 19.12 0.59 16.83
N ILE A 116 18.49 0.77 15.65
CA ILE A 116 18.33 -0.31 14.66
C ILE A 116 19.69 -0.71 14.06
N LYS A 117 20.05 -1.97 14.25
CA LYS A 117 21.23 -2.65 13.70
C LYS A 117 20.84 -3.68 12.64
N GLU A 118 21.82 -4.34 12.03
CA GLU A 118 21.55 -5.40 11.04
C GLU A 118 20.77 -6.58 11.65
N ASP A 119 21.07 -6.99 12.88
CA ASP A 119 20.34 -8.08 13.56
C ASP A 119 18.85 -7.76 13.80
N ASP A 120 18.50 -6.47 13.93
CA ASP A 120 17.10 -6.04 14.10
C ASP A 120 16.26 -6.24 12.84
N LEU A 121 16.89 -6.32 11.65
CA LEU A 121 16.21 -6.67 10.41
C LEU A 121 15.75 -8.13 10.44
N VAL A 122 16.59 -9.03 10.96
CA VAL A 122 16.23 -10.45 11.14
C VAL A 122 15.09 -10.58 12.15
N HIS A 123 15.15 -9.83 13.25
CA HIS A 123 14.08 -9.84 14.23
C HIS A 123 12.77 -9.25 13.66
N PHE A 124 12.86 -8.18 12.88
CA PHE A 124 11.72 -7.65 12.12
C PHE A 124 11.11 -8.73 11.22
N GLN A 125 11.93 -9.42 10.42
CA GLN A 125 11.50 -10.51 9.53
C GLN A 125 10.77 -11.63 10.29
N MET A 126 11.28 -12.04 11.44
CA MET A 126 10.66 -13.08 12.27
C MET A 126 9.24 -12.71 12.74
N HIS A 127 8.99 -11.44 13.06
CA HIS A 127 7.66 -10.95 13.41
C HIS A 127 6.80 -10.73 12.16
N TRP A 128 7.41 -10.24 11.08
CA TRP A 128 6.73 -9.93 9.84
C TRP A 128 6.18 -11.17 9.13
N GLU A 129 6.95 -12.27 9.10
CA GLU A 129 6.52 -13.58 8.58
C GLU A 129 5.32 -14.16 9.35
N LYS A 130 5.17 -13.82 10.63
CA LYS A 130 4.01 -14.22 11.46
C LYS A 130 2.79 -13.32 11.24
N GLY A 131 2.93 -12.24 10.48
CA GLY A 131 1.89 -11.22 10.30
C GLY A 131 1.66 -10.39 11.57
N GLU A 132 2.68 -10.23 12.40
CA GLU A 132 2.61 -9.43 13.63
C GLU A 132 2.95 -7.96 13.36
N PRO A 133 2.15 -6.99 13.84
CA PRO A 133 2.49 -5.58 13.73
C PRO A 133 3.78 -5.24 14.49
N VAL A 134 4.57 -4.30 13.94
CA VAL A 134 5.80 -3.80 14.56
C VAL A 134 5.71 -2.30 14.78
N ILE A 135 6.18 -1.81 15.92
CA ILE A 135 6.18 -0.38 16.26
C ILE A 135 7.62 0.11 16.33
N VAL A 136 7.98 1.17 15.64
CA VAL A 136 9.30 1.80 15.79
C VAL A 136 9.13 3.11 16.55
N SER A 137 9.79 3.24 17.71
CA SER A 137 9.72 4.44 18.55
C SER A 137 10.83 5.44 18.22
N ASP A 138 10.66 6.69 18.66
CA ASP A 138 11.68 7.76 18.65
C ASP A 138 12.22 8.12 17.26
N VAL A 139 11.37 7.97 16.24
CA VAL A 139 11.65 8.32 14.85
C VAL A 139 12.00 9.81 14.69
N LEU A 140 11.55 10.66 15.61
CA LEU A 140 11.89 12.08 15.66
C LEU A 140 13.40 12.34 15.56
N GLN A 141 14.21 11.49 16.18
CA GLN A 141 15.68 11.63 16.16
C GLN A 141 16.28 11.44 14.76
N LEU A 142 15.57 10.79 13.84
CA LEU A 142 15.98 10.59 12.44
C LEU A 142 15.49 11.72 11.51
N THR A 143 14.65 12.63 12.01
CA THR A 143 14.04 13.69 11.20
C THR A 143 14.79 15.00 11.30
N SER A 144 14.58 15.89 10.33
CA SER A 144 15.13 17.26 10.34
C SER A 144 14.35 18.20 11.27
N GLY A 145 13.33 17.70 11.97
CA GLY A 145 12.44 18.49 12.84
C GLY A 145 11.40 19.31 12.06
N LEU A 146 11.09 18.95 10.81
CA LEU A 146 10.09 19.65 10.02
C LEU A 146 8.71 19.51 10.67
N SER A 147 7.97 20.62 10.72
CA SER A 147 6.63 20.61 11.30
C SER A 147 5.62 20.03 10.31
N TRP A 148 4.85 19.06 10.80
CA TRP A 148 3.73 18.43 10.12
C TRP A 148 2.38 19.07 10.51
N GLU A 149 2.40 20.29 11.06
CA GLU A 149 1.17 21.03 11.35
C GLU A 149 0.41 21.32 10.04
N PRO A 150 -0.91 21.10 9.97
CA PRO A 150 -1.67 21.32 8.74
C PRO A 150 -1.48 22.73 8.15
N LEU A 151 -1.36 23.75 8.99
CA LEU A 151 -1.08 25.12 8.56
C LEU A 151 0.33 25.30 7.98
N VAL A 152 1.34 24.57 8.48
CA VAL A 152 2.70 24.59 7.94
C VAL A 152 2.74 23.86 6.61
N MET A 153 2.12 22.69 6.51
CA MET A 153 1.99 21.94 5.25
C MET A 153 1.25 22.77 4.20
N TRP A 154 0.15 23.43 4.58
CA TRP A 154 -0.59 24.37 3.72
C TRP A 154 0.32 25.48 3.15
N ARG A 155 1.13 26.13 4.00
CA ARG A 155 2.08 27.17 3.55
C ARG A 155 3.10 26.61 2.56
N ALA A 156 3.66 25.44 2.86
CA ALA A 156 4.67 24.80 2.02
C ALA A 156 4.20 24.60 0.57
N MET A 157 2.94 24.21 0.34
CA MET A 157 2.44 24.02 -1.04
C MET A 157 2.13 25.34 -1.75
N ARG A 158 1.74 26.39 -1.01
CA ARG A 158 1.52 27.72 -1.61
C ARG A 158 2.83 28.25 -2.21
N ASP A 159 3.94 28.00 -1.53
CA ASP A 159 5.25 28.48 -1.96
C ASP A 159 5.76 27.75 -3.22
N VAL A 160 5.43 26.46 -3.39
CA VAL A 160 5.73 25.69 -4.63
C VAL A 160 4.96 26.22 -5.86
N LYS A 161 3.77 26.82 -5.67
CA LYS A 161 2.97 27.38 -6.78
C LYS A 161 3.42 28.77 -7.23
N LYS A 162 4.03 29.58 -6.35
CA LYS A 162 4.58 30.89 -6.76
C LYS A 162 5.64 30.75 -7.85
N SER A 163 6.33 29.61 -7.93
CA SER A 163 7.26 29.29 -9.01
C SER A 163 6.62 28.79 -10.31
N SER A 164 5.32 28.50 -10.36
CA SER A 164 4.69 27.78 -11.49
C SER A 164 3.52 28.49 -12.19
N ASN A 165 3.26 29.78 -11.94
CA ASN A 165 2.31 30.63 -12.70
C ASN A 165 0.88 30.05 -12.92
N ILE A 166 0.33 29.26 -11.99
CA ILE A 166 -1.06 28.74 -12.04
C ILE A 166 -1.97 29.60 -11.17
N LYS A 167 -3.11 30.04 -11.74
CA LYS A 167 -4.10 30.93 -11.09
C LYS A 167 -4.63 30.38 -9.75
N ASP A 168 -4.94 31.32 -8.87
CA ASP A 168 -5.36 31.15 -7.47
C ASP A 168 -6.83 30.69 -7.37
N ASP A 169 -7.16 29.55 -7.96
CA ASP A 169 -8.45 28.93 -7.64
C ASP A 169 -8.35 28.41 -6.21
N HIS A 170 -9.16 29.01 -5.33
CA HIS A 170 -9.43 28.58 -3.98
C HIS A 170 -9.34 27.05 -3.91
N PHE A 171 -8.32 26.50 -3.25
CA PHE A 171 -8.12 25.06 -3.10
C PHE A 171 -9.25 24.48 -2.25
N ALA A 172 -10.41 24.32 -2.87
CA ALA A 172 -11.51 23.57 -2.33
C ALA A 172 -11.03 22.13 -2.21
N VAL A 173 -11.02 21.64 -0.99
CA VAL A 173 -10.77 20.25 -0.68
C VAL A 173 -12.07 19.66 -0.20
N ARG A 174 -12.36 18.46 -0.71
CA ARG A 174 -13.51 17.70 -0.25
C ARG A 174 -13.13 17.01 1.06
N VAL A 175 -13.80 17.40 2.13
CA VAL A 175 -13.64 16.80 3.45
C VAL A 175 -14.88 15.99 3.81
N LEU A 176 -14.70 15.02 4.69
CA LEU A 176 -15.75 14.18 5.21
C LEU A 176 -16.04 14.59 6.65
N ASP A 177 -17.30 14.87 6.97
CA ASP A 177 -17.72 15.00 8.35
C ASP A 177 -17.90 13.60 8.97
N CYS A 178 -17.20 13.32 10.06
CA CYS A 178 -17.22 11.99 10.69
C CYS A 178 -18.49 11.77 11.54
N LEU A 179 -19.31 12.79 11.78
CA LEU A 179 -20.57 12.66 12.51
C LEU A 179 -21.67 12.09 11.60
N ASP A 180 -21.90 12.71 10.45
CA ASP A 180 -23.01 12.39 9.54
C ASP A 180 -22.58 11.77 8.21
N TRP A 181 -21.26 11.68 7.94
CA TRP A 181 -20.67 11.13 6.72
C TRP A 181 -20.93 11.96 5.46
N CYS A 182 -21.38 13.20 5.62
CA CYS A 182 -21.55 14.11 4.50
C CYS A 182 -20.19 14.64 4.03
N GLN A 183 -20.04 14.73 2.70
CA GLN A 183 -18.90 15.37 2.08
C GLN A 183 -19.17 16.86 1.92
N VAL A 184 -18.21 17.70 2.32
CA VAL A 184 -18.30 19.15 2.25
C VAL A 184 -17.06 19.69 1.54
N ASP A 185 -17.26 20.61 0.60
CA ASP A 185 -16.15 21.33 -0.02
C ASP A 185 -15.81 22.57 0.81
N ILE A 186 -14.59 22.64 1.31
CA ILE A 186 -14.08 23.79 2.06
C ILE A 186 -12.70 24.17 1.55
N SER A 187 -12.32 25.44 1.69
CA SER A 187 -10.94 25.80 1.37
C SER A 187 -9.99 25.13 2.36
N LEU A 188 -8.86 24.63 1.85
CA LEU A 188 -7.85 23.98 2.67
C LEU A 188 -7.34 24.89 3.81
N HIS A 189 -7.20 26.20 3.56
CA HIS A 189 -6.84 27.15 4.60
C HIS A 189 -7.87 27.17 5.74
N GLN A 190 -9.17 27.17 5.41
CA GLN A 190 -10.24 27.08 6.41
C GLN A 190 -10.20 25.74 7.15
N PHE A 191 -9.98 24.62 6.46
CA PHE A 191 -9.79 23.32 7.11
C PHE A 191 -8.63 23.34 8.12
N CYS A 192 -7.48 23.90 7.76
CA CYS A 192 -6.32 23.97 8.64
C CYS A 192 -6.51 24.93 9.82
N LEU A 193 -7.20 26.05 9.64
CA LEU A 193 -7.57 26.96 10.73
C LEU A 193 -8.51 26.28 11.72
N ARG A 194 -9.56 25.63 11.21
CA ARG A 194 -10.55 24.89 12.01
C ARG A 194 -9.91 23.72 12.77
N TYR A 195 -8.96 23.01 12.16
CA TYR A 195 -8.16 21.96 12.84
C TYR A 195 -7.50 22.50 14.11
N LYS A 196 -6.95 23.72 14.05
CA LYS A 196 -6.23 24.34 15.17
C LYS A 196 -7.17 24.96 16.21
N GLN A 197 -8.23 25.61 15.75
CA GLN A 197 -9.14 26.38 16.62
C GLN A 197 -10.18 25.50 17.31
N GLY A 198 -10.54 24.36 16.70
CA GLY A 198 -11.69 23.56 17.11
C GLY A 198 -13.01 24.27 16.77
N ARG A 199 -14.06 23.49 16.53
CA ARG A 199 -15.42 23.98 16.31
C ARG A 199 -16.43 22.97 16.85
N THR A 200 -17.65 23.42 17.00
CA THR A 200 -18.81 22.58 17.31
C THR A 200 -19.88 22.77 16.25
N HIS A 201 -20.62 21.71 15.95
CA HIS A 201 -21.85 21.78 15.18
C HIS A 201 -22.84 22.72 15.87
N SER A 202 -23.49 23.59 15.10
CA SER A 202 -24.45 24.56 15.60
C SER A 202 -25.67 23.91 16.27
N THR A 203 -26.16 22.81 15.70
CA THR A 203 -27.42 22.16 16.14
C THR A 203 -27.23 21.21 17.31
N THR A 204 -26.15 20.43 17.31
CA THR A 204 -25.94 19.35 18.29
C THR A 204 -24.98 19.78 19.41
N HIS A 205 -24.30 20.92 19.26
CA HIS A 205 -23.18 21.37 20.11
C HIS A 205 -22.02 20.36 20.20
N TRP A 206 -22.05 19.31 19.39
CA TRP A 206 -20.99 18.33 19.33
C TRP A 206 -19.77 18.90 18.62
N PRO A 207 -18.56 18.48 18.98
CA PRO A 207 -17.38 18.91 18.28
C PRO A 207 -17.39 18.46 16.80
N GLU A 208 -17.03 19.38 15.90
CA GLU A 208 -16.91 19.11 14.47
C GLU A 208 -15.71 18.19 14.23
N MET A 209 -15.90 17.09 13.50
CA MET A 209 -14.89 16.05 13.27
C MET A 209 -14.64 15.85 11.78
N LEU A 210 -13.91 16.77 11.16
CA LEU A 210 -13.63 16.71 9.72
C LEU A 210 -12.42 15.84 9.41
N LYS A 211 -12.51 15.12 8.29
CA LYS A 211 -11.45 14.27 7.74
C LYS A 211 -11.14 14.67 6.30
N LEU A 212 -9.87 14.97 6.06
CA LEU A 212 -9.28 15.12 4.74
C LEU A 212 -8.49 13.85 4.43
N LYS A 213 -8.87 13.13 3.37
CA LYS A 213 -8.28 11.84 2.98
C LYS A 213 -7.48 11.98 1.68
N ASP A 214 -6.43 11.18 1.53
CA ASP A 214 -5.63 11.00 0.31
C ASP A 214 -5.16 12.34 -0.28
N TRP A 215 -4.69 13.23 0.61
CA TRP A 215 -4.32 14.59 0.26
C TRP A 215 -2.89 14.93 0.69
N PRO A 216 -2.06 15.57 -0.16
CA PRO A 216 -2.29 15.73 -1.60
C PRO A 216 -2.45 14.36 -2.27
N PRO A 217 -3.13 14.28 -3.44
CA PRO A 217 -3.19 13.03 -4.19
C PRO A 217 -1.80 12.42 -4.33
N SER A 218 -1.66 11.11 -4.13
CA SER A 218 -0.38 10.39 -4.04
C SER A 218 0.61 10.72 -5.17
N ASN A 219 0.11 10.82 -6.40
CA ASN A 219 0.88 11.17 -7.60
C ASN A 219 1.45 12.61 -7.59
N LEU A 220 1.00 13.46 -6.67
CA LEU A 220 1.41 14.85 -6.50
C LEU A 220 2.12 15.08 -5.17
N PHE A 221 2.33 14.04 -4.36
CA PHE A 221 2.93 14.17 -3.04
C PHE A 221 4.33 14.77 -3.09
N ASP A 222 5.20 14.15 -3.89
CA ASP A 222 6.58 14.62 -4.08
C ASP A 222 6.64 16.00 -4.71
N GLN A 223 5.67 16.35 -5.57
CA GLN A 223 5.64 17.65 -6.23
C GLN A 223 5.18 18.76 -5.29
N ARG A 224 4.17 18.50 -4.45
CA ARG A 224 3.51 19.53 -3.62
C ARG A 224 4.15 19.67 -2.24
N LEU A 225 4.63 18.58 -1.67
CA LEU A 225 5.21 18.53 -0.31
C LEU A 225 6.63 17.94 -0.34
N LEU A 226 7.47 18.42 -1.26
CA LEU A 226 8.81 17.88 -1.52
C LEU A 226 9.69 17.71 -0.25
N ARG A 227 9.70 18.72 0.64
CA ARG A 227 10.50 18.69 1.88
C ARG A 227 9.96 17.67 2.89
N HIS A 228 8.63 17.63 3.08
CA HIS A 228 7.97 16.66 3.95
C HIS A 228 8.12 15.23 3.41
N SER A 229 8.05 15.04 2.09
CA SER A 229 8.32 13.74 1.46
C SER A 229 9.75 13.27 1.69
N ALA A 230 10.73 14.14 1.44
CA ALA A 230 12.13 13.80 1.68
C ALA A 230 12.39 13.44 3.14
N GLU A 231 11.87 14.22 4.10
CA GLU A 231 12.01 13.92 5.53
C GLU A 231 11.34 12.58 5.88
N PHE A 232 10.09 12.38 5.46
CA PHE A 232 9.36 11.16 5.75
C PHE A 232 10.10 9.93 5.24
N ILE A 233 10.49 9.91 3.96
CA ILE A 233 11.22 8.79 3.35
C ILE A 233 12.56 8.56 4.06
N SER A 234 13.29 9.62 4.41
CA SER A 234 14.58 9.49 5.12
C SER A 234 14.46 8.94 6.54
N ALA A 235 13.30 9.12 7.17
CA ALA A 235 13.03 8.68 8.54
C ALA A 235 12.43 7.27 8.61
N LEU A 236 12.17 6.61 7.47
CA LEU A 236 11.62 5.27 7.44
C LEU A 236 12.68 4.23 7.88
N PRO A 237 12.40 3.43 8.92
CA PRO A 237 13.25 2.33 9.32
C PRO A 237 13.06 1.16 8.36
N PHE A 238 14.01 0.21 8.41
CA PHE A 238 14.05 -0.95 7.52
C PHE A 238 13.95 -0.54 6.04
N PRO A 239 14.84 0.33 5.52
CA PRO A 239 14.78 0.84 4.15
C PRO A 239 14.85 -0.27 3.09
N GLN A 240 15.32 -1.47 3.45
CA GLN A 240 15.22 -2.69 2.64
C GLN A 240 13.76 -2.98 2.23
N TYR A 241 12.79 -2.73 3.11
CA TYR A 241 11.36 -2.90 2.88
C TYR A 241 10.65 -1.59 2.53
N THR A 242 11.06 -0.48 3.13
CA THR A 242 10.29 0.76 3.11
C THR A 242 10.75 1.77 2.07
N ASP A 243 11.99 1.71 1.57
CA ASP A 243 12.44 2.68 0.57
C ASP A 243 11.66 2.46 -0.75
N PRO A 244 10.92 3.47 -1.25
CA PRO A 244 10.05 3.33 -2.42
C PRO A 244 10.82 3.35 -3.75
N ARG A 245 12.14 3.51 -3.73
CA ARG A 245 13.01 3.59 -4.92
C ARG A 245 14.03 2.45 -4.97
N TYR A 246 14.61 2.12 -3.83
CA TYR A 246 15.77 1.22 -3.75
C TYR A 246 15.58 0.04 -2.78
N GLY A 247 14.40 -0.10 -2.16
CA GLY A 247 14.12 -1.19 -1.22
C GLY A 247 14.25 -2.56 -1.89
N LEU A 248 15.27 -3.34 -1.53
CA LEU A 248 15.52 -4.65 -2.14
C LEU A 248 14.41 -5.67 -1.88
N LEU A 249 13.75 -5.54 -0.71
CA LEU A 249 12.64 -6.37 -0.26
C LEU A 249 11.29 -5.65 -0.44
N ASN A 250 11.28 -4.48 -1.10
CA ASN A 250 10.05 -3.83 -1.53
C ASN A 250 9.73 -4.25 -2.96
N LEU A 251 8.88 -5.24 -3.15
CA LEU A 251 8.58 -5.77 -4.49
C LEU A 251 7.99 -4.72 -5.42
N ALA A 252 7.30 -3.70 -4.90
CA ALA A 252 6.70 -2.64 -5.69
C ALA A 252 7.73 -1.82 -6.50
N VAL A 253 8.99 -1.76 -6.05
CA VAL A 253 10.04 -1.01 -6.76
C VAL A 253 10.55 -1.75 -8.00
N LYS A 254 10.26 -3.05 -8.11
CA LYS A 254 10.69 -3.96 -9.18
C LYS A 254 9.88 -3.78 -10.47
N LEU A 255 8.81 -3.00 -10.43
CA LEU A 255 8.04 -2.66 -11.63
C LEU A 255 8.86 -1.73 -12.55
N PRO A 256 8.98 -2.07 -13.85
CA PRO A 256 9.77 -1.28 -14.79
C PRO A 256 9.19 0.12 -15.03
N HIS A 257 10.05 1.03 -15.47
CA HIS A 257 9.62 2.38 -15.87
C HIS A 257 8.68 2.32 -17.08
N GLY A 258 7.55 3.02 -17.02
CA GLY A 258 6.52 3.02 -18.06
C GLY A 258 5.32 2.12 -17.79
N VAL A 259 5.40 1.23 -16.79
CA VAL A 259 4.23 0.55 -16.23
C VAL A 259 3.49 1.50 -15.28
N LEU A 260 2.16 1.53 -15.35
CA LEU A 260 1.33 2.18 -14.33
C LEU A 260 1.66 1.58 -12.97
N LYS A 261 2.33 2.34 -12.12
CA LYS A 261 2.65 1.91 -10.77
C LYS A 261 1.39 1.97 -9.91
N PRO A 262 1.15 0.97 -9.06
CA PRO A 262 0.06 1.00 -8.13
C PRO A 262 0.24 2.13 -7.11
N ASP A 263 -0.87 2.61 -6.59
CA ASP A 263 -0.89 3.72 -5.62
C ASP A 263 -0.43 3.26 -4.23
N LEU A 264 0.88 3.06 -4.09
CA LEU A 264 1.57 2.71 -2.85
C LEU A 264 2.36 3.89 -2.27
N GLY A 265 2.32 5.04 -2.93
CA GLY A 265 3.04 6.23 -2.51
C GLY A 265 2.58 6.78 -1.15
N PRO A 266 3.35 7.72 -0.58
CA PRO A 266 2.94 8.40 0.64
C PRO A 266 1.59 9.11 0.45
N ASN A 267 0.66 8.80 1.35
CA ASN A 267 -0.67 9.36 1.42
C ASN A 267 -0.89 9.96 2.81
N ILE A 268 -1.37 11.21 2.87
CA ILE A 268 -1.71 11.85 4.14
C ILE A 268 -3.22 11.86 4.32
N CYS A 269 -3.62 11.49 5.52
CA CYS A 269 -4.96 11.71 6.03
C CYS A 269 -4.88 12.62 7.25
N ILE A 270 -5.42 13.83 7.13
CA ILE A 270 -5.54 14.78 8.23
C ILE A 270 -6.96 14.69 8.75
N ALA A 271 -7.14 14.46 10.04
CA ALA A 271 -8.46 14.42 10.63
C ALA A 271 -8.45 15.09 11.99
N TYR A 272 -9.58 15.71 12.32
CA TYR A 272 -9.77 16.41 13.59
C TYR A 272 -9.83 15.37 14.72
N GLY A 273 -9.48 15.79 15.92
CA GLY A 273 -9.37 14.89 17.05
C GLY A 273 -9.64 15.63 18.35
N PHE A 274 -10.18 14.91 19.33
CA PHE A 274 -10.35 15.39 20.70
C PHE A 274 -9.51 14.52 21.64
N PRO A 275 -8.92 15.08 22.70
CA PRO A 275 -8.15 14.28 23.66
C PRO A 275 -9.02 13.23 24.37
N GLN A 276 -10.22 13.62 24.79
CA GLN A 276 -11.16 12.76 25.52
C GLN A 276 -11.95 11.88 24.57
N GLU A 277 -12.06 10.59 24.86
CA GLU A 277 -12.96 9.69 24.12
C GLU A 277 -14.42 10.02 24.45
N LEU A 278 -15.22 10.22 23.41
CA LEU A 278 -16.63 10.62 23.58
C LEU A 278 -17.59 9.42 23.61
N GLY A 279 -17.05 8.19 23.58
CA GLY A 279 -17.81 6.95 23.80
C GLY A 279 -18.76 6.51 22.67
N ARG A 280 -18.79 7.23 21.54
CA ARG A 280 -19.70 6.96 20.40
C ARG A 280 -19.02 6.40 19.14
N GLY A 281 -17.76 5.97 19.23
CA GLY A 281 -16.99 5.55 18.05
C GLY A 281 -16.39 6.73 17.30
N ASP A 282 -15.68 7.60 18.02
CA ASP A 282 -15.01 8.83 17.58
C ASP A 282 -13.75 8.60 16.70
N SER A 283 -13.68 7.45 16.03
CA SER A 283 -12.59 7.10 15.12
C SER A 283 -12.81 7.72 13.75
N VAL A 284 -11.92 8.64 13.36
CA VAL A 284 -11.91 9.26 12.03
C VAL A 284 -11.60 8.26 10.92
N THR A 285 -10.84 7.21 11.21
CA THR A 285 -10.63 6.08 10.33
C THR A 285 -11.20 4.84 10.99
N LYS A 286 -12.34 4.39 10.48
CA LYS A 286 -13.02 3.16 10.92
C LYS A 286 -12.09 1.95 10.78
N LEU A 287 -12.47 0.88 11.47
CA LEU A 287 -11.85 -0.43 11.31
C LEU A 287 -11.85 -0.84 9.83
N HIS A 288 -10.67 -1.07 9.28
CA HIS A 288 -10.45 -1.51 7.91
C HIS A 288 -9.15 -2.32 7.82
N CYS A 289 -8.93 -2.97 6.67
CA CYS A 289 -7.67 -3.62 6.33
C CYS A 289 -7.13 -3.01 5.04
N ASP A 290 -5.81 -2.89 4.95
CA ASP A 290 -5.12 -2.53 3.71
C ASP A 290 -4.84 -3.78 2.86
N MET A 291 -4.84 -3.61 1.53
CA MET A 291 -4.56 -4.69 0.56
C MET A 291 -3.05 -4.97 0.42
N SER A 292 -2.22 -4.03 0.86
CA SER A 292 -0.75 -4.12 0.88
C SER A 292 -0.24 -3.94 2.30
N ASP A 293 1.07 -4.11 2.47
CA ASP A 293 1.74 -3.69 3.69
C ASP A 293 1.75 -2.17 3.78
N VAL A 294 1.70 -1.64 4.99
CA VAL A 294 1.64 -0.20 5.21
C VAL A 294 2.50 0.20 6.42
N VAL A 295 3.29 1.25 6.23
CA VAL A 295 3.95 1.97 7.34
C VAL A 295 3.16 3.24 7.66
N LEU A 296 2.78 3.40 8.92
CA LEU A 296 1.94 4.49 9.41
C LEU A 296 2.69 5.35 10.41
N ASN A 297 2.79 6.63 10.14
CA ASN A 297 3.11 7.60 11.17
C ASN A 297 1.83 8.11 11.83
N LEU A 298 1.77 7.96 13.16
CA LEU A 298 0.72 8.52 14.00
C LEU A 298 1.32 9.60 14.90
N GLY A 299 1.02 10.87 14.61
CA GLY A 299 1.41 12.00 15.45
C GLY A 299 0.39 12.24 16.57
N ARG A 300 0.83 12.23 17.85
CA ARG A 300 -0.02 12.61 19.01
C ARG A 300 -0.22 14.12 19.13
N SER A 301 0.70 14.91 18.59
CA SER A 301 0.66 16.36 18.53
C SER A 301 1.32 16.76 17.22
N SER A 302 0.83 17.81 16.57
CA SER A 302 1.14 18.19 15.20
C SER A 302 2.59 18.69 14.99
N ARG A 303 3.49 18.40 15.93
CA ARG A 303 4.86 18.91 15.96
C ARG A 303 5.90 17.99 15.32
N SER A 304 5.79 16.65 15.31
CA SER A 304 6.75 15.76 14.59
C SER A 304 6.32 14.27 14.46
N LEU A 305 7.06 13.46 13.67
CA LEU A 305 6.95 11.99 13.61
C LEU A 305 7.42 11.36 14.94
N VAL A 306 6.53 10.75 15.73
CA VAL A 306 6.90 10.19 17.06
C VAL A 306 7.07 8.67 17.00
N LYS A 307 6.17 7.99 16.29
CA LYS A 307 6.17 6.53 16.16
C LYS A 307 5.74 6.13 14.75
N LEU A 308 6.38 5.09 14.23
CA LEU A 308 5.95 4.41 13.01
C LEU A 308 5.36 3.05 13.35
N PHE A 309 4.24 2.72 12.74
CA PHE A 309 3.52 1.46 12.90
C PHE A 309 3.57 0.71 11.59
N PHE A 310 4.17 -0.46 11.59
CA PHE A 310 4.18 -1.38 10.48
C PHE A 310 2.97 -2.30 10.60
N VAL A 311 2.09 -2.23 9.62
CA VAL A 311 0.82 -2.97 9.57
C VAL A 311 0.88 -3.94 8.38
N PRO A 312 0.88 -5.25 8.64
CA PRO A 312 0.87 -6.26 7.58
C PRO A 312 -0.39 -6.21 6.73
N ALA A 313 -0.28 -6.61 5.46
CA ALA A 313 -1.41 -6.72 4.55
C ALA A 313 -2.58 -7.54 5.16
N GLY A 314 -3.78 -6.99 5.14
CA GLY A 314 -4.98 -7.64 5.69
C GLY A 314 -5.16 -7.51 7.20
N CYS A 315 -4.24 -6.85 7.94
CA CYS A 315 -4.40 -6.61 9.37
C CYS A 315 -5.46 -5.53 9.65
N PRO A 316 -6.54 -5.84 10.39
CA PRO A 316 -7.56 -4.86 10.75
C PRO A 316 -6.99 -3.80 11.70
N HIS A 317 -7.22 -2.51 11.39
CA HIS A 317 -6.81 -1.40 12.25
C HIS A 317 -7.76 -0.21 12.12
N GLN A 318 -7.75 0.66 13.13
CA GLN A 318 -8.51 1.91 13.18
C GLN A 318 -7.64 3.03 13.74
N VAL A 319 -7.87 4.27 13.30
CA VAL A 319 -7.05 5.43 13.67
C VAL A 319 -7.94 6.62 13.99
N ARG A 320 -7.55 7.41 15.00
CA ARG A 320 -8.34 8.52 15.53
C ARG A 320 -7.91 9.91 15.05
N ASN A 321 -6.65 10.11 14.64
CA ASN A 321 -6.07 11.43 14.33
C ASN A 321 -5.29 11.44 13.00
N LEU A 322 -4.46 12.48 12.78
CA LEU A 322 -3.50 12.61 11.67
C LEU A 322 -2.69 11.33 11.45
N LYS A 323 -2.71 10.84 10.20
CA LYS A 323 -2.01 9.65 9.71
C LYS A 323 -1.26 10.03 8.44
N VAL A 324 0.05 9.81 8.42
CA VAL A 324 0.82 9.72 7.16
C VAL A 324 1.08 8.25 6.92
N ALA A 325 0.73 7.74 5.76
CA ALA A 325 0.82 6.33 5.43
C ALA A 325 1.62 6.15 4.14
N MET A 326 2.39 5.07 4.03
CA MET A 326 2.96 4.66 2.75
C MET A 326 2.83 3.16 2.61
N GLY A 327 2.37 2.73 1.43
CA GLY A 327 2.24 1.33 1.08
C GLY A 327 3.57 0.75 0.61
N PHE A 328 3.76 -0.53 0.86
CA PHE A 328 4.82 -1.33 0.25
C PHE A 328 4.33 -2.76 0.06
N VAL A 329 5.09 -3.57 -0.68
CA VAL A 329 4.76 -4.98 -0.88
C VAL A 329 5.97 -5.81 -0.49
N SER A 330 5.85 -6.54 0.61
CA SER A 330 6.91 -7.43 1.10
C SER A 330 6.77 -8.85 0.52
N PRO A 331 7.88 -9.59 0.35
CA PRO A 331 7.87 -11.01 -0.03
C PRO A 331 7.02 -11.89 0.88
N GLU A 332 7.03 -11.61 2.19
CA GLU A 332 6.36 -12.39 3.22
C GLU A 332 4.83 -12.31 3.07
N ASN A 333 4.31 -11.13 2.69
CA ASN A 333 2.88 -10.86 2.61
C ASN A 333 2.33 -10.83 1.18
N VAL A 334 3.15 -10.93 0.12
CA VAL A 334 2.66 -10.86 -1.28
C VAL A 334 1.58 -11.91 -1.58
N GLY A 335 1.71 -13.13 -1.05
CA GLY A 335 0.68 -14.17 -1.16
C GLY A 335 -0.64 -13.78 -0.48
N LYS A 336 -0.58 -13.07 0.65
CA LYS A 336 -1.74 -12.51 1.35
C LYS A 336 -2.37 -11.38 0.54
N CYS A 337 -1.57 -10.48 -0.04
CA CYS A 337 -2.03 -9.42 -0.94
C CYS A 337 -2.80 -10.01 -2.13
N ILE A 338 -2.26 -11.02 -2.81
CA ILE A 338 -2.94 -11.73 -3.92
C ILE A 338 -4.27 -12.32 -3.46
N LYS A 339 -4.30 -12.94 -2.27
CA LYS A 339 -5.51 -13.52 -1.70
C LYS A 339 -6.56 -12.45 -1.42
N LEU A 340 -6.18 -11.33 -0.80
CA LEU A 340 -7.07 -10.20 -0.50
C LEU A 340 -7.65 -9.62 -1.78
N THR A 341 -6.82 -9.28 -2.78
CA THR A 341 -7.31 -8.86 -4.11
C THR A 341 -8.31 -9.88 -4.68
N GLY A 342 -8.08 -11.17 -4.42
CA GLY A 342 -9.01 -12.24 -4.77
C GLY A 342 -10.31 -12.31 -3.97
N GLU A 343 -10.36 -11.74 -2.77
CA GLU A 343 -11.56 -11.61 -1.94
C GLU A 343 -12.35 -10.33 -2.31
N PHE A 344 -11.66 -9.20 -2.55
CA PHE A 344 -12.28 -7.92 -2.94
C PHE A 344 -13.04 -7.98 -4.28
N ARG A 345 -12.69 -8.93 -5.18
CA ARG A 345 -13.41 -9.12 -6.46
C ARG A 345 -14.90 -9.45 -6.30
N TRP A 346 -15.28 -10.05 -5.16
CA TRP A 346 -16.66 -10.46 -4.88
C TRP A 346 -17.55 -9.29 -4.47
N LEU A 347 -16.96 -8.11 -4.28
CA LEU A 347 -17.73 -6.92 -3.99
C LEU A 347 -18.62 -6.55 -5.20
N PRO A 348 -19.74 -5.85 -4.96
CA PRO A 348 -20.63 -5.38 -6.01
C PRO A 348 -19.88 -4.58 -7.10
N SER A 349 -20.34 -4.62 -8.35
CA SER A 349 -19.68 -3.95 -9.49
C SER A 349 -19.46 -2.45 -9.28
N TYR A 350 -20.36 -1.79 -8.56
CA TYR A 350 -20.26 -0.37 -8.20
C TYR A 350 -19.36 -0.10 -6.98
N HIS A 351 -18.84 -1.14 -6.32
CA HIS A 351 -18.04 -0.96 -5.11
C HIS A 351 -16.62 -0.50 -5.47
N PRO A 352 -16.15 0.65 -4.95
CA PRO A 352 -14.89 1.27 -5.37
C PRO A 352 -13.61 0.46 -5.00
N ALA A 353 -13.74 -0.52 -4.11
CA ALA A 353 -12.65 -1.45 -3.75
C ALA A 353 -12.58 -2.71 -4.64
N LYS A 354 -13.49 -2.89 -5.60
CA LYS A 354 -13.52 -4.08 -6.47
C LYS A 354 -12.39 -4.08 -7.51
N MET A 355 -11.99 -2.91 -7.99
CA MET A 355 -10.93 -2.79 -9.00
C MET A 355 -9.59 -3.26 -8.42
N ASP A 356 -8.83 -4.06 -9.18
CA ASP A 356 -7.46 -4.42 -8.82
C ASP A 356 -6.56 -3.19 -8.99
N LYS A 357 -6.49 -2.37 -7.94
CA LYS A 357 -5.72 -1.12 -7.93
C LYS A 357 -4.22 -1.35 -7.81
N LEU A 358 -3.81 -2.54 -7.36
CA LEU A 358 -2.43 -2.80 -6.97
C LEU A 358 -1.66 -3.66 -7.98
N GLU A 359 -2.34 -4.39 -8.87
CA GLU A 359 -1.72 -5.30 -9.84
C GLU A 359 -0.70 -6.26 -9.18
N ILE A 360 -1.00 -6.78 -7.98
CA ILE A 360 -0.01 -7.50 -7.13
C ILE A 360 0.66 -8.67 -7.87
N LYS A 361 -0.09 -9.41 -8.70
CA LYS A 361 0.46 -10.54 -9.48
C LYS A 361 1.56 -10.10 -10.46
N LYS A 362 1.45 -8.87 -10.97
CA LYS A 362 2.44 -8.28 -11.89
C LYS A 362 3.70 -7.88 -11.12
N ILE A 363 3.53 -7.26 -9.95
CA ILE A 363 4.63 -6.97 -9.03
C ILE A 363 5.42 -8.26 -8.73
N ASP A 364 4.71 -9.32 -8.35
CA ASP A 364 5.28 -10.63 -8.03
C ASP A 364 6.11 -11.20 -9.20
N LEU A 365 5.55 -11.19 -10.41
CA LEU A 365 6.23 -11.67 -11.62
C LEU A 365 7.51 -10.89 -11.95
N TYR A 366 7.45 -9.55 -11.92
CA TYR A 366 8.60 -8.72 -12.22
C TYR A 366 9.69 -8.83 -11.14
N ALA A 367 9.28 -8.91 -9.87
CA ALA A 367 10.20 -9.14 -8.77
C ALA A 367 10.97 -10.46 -8.94
N LEU A 368 10.27 -11.55 -9.28
CA LEU A 368 10.93 -12.83 -9.49
C LEU A 368 11.85 -12.79 -10.72
N LYS A 369 11.39 -12.17 -11.83
CA LYS A 369 12.23 -12.03 -13.03
C LYS A 369 13.52 -11.29 -12.72
N GLU A 370 13.46 -10.18 -11.99
CA GLU A 370 14.65 -9.42 -11.60
C GLU A 370 15.60 -10.26 -10.72
N VAL A 371 15.06 -10.98 -9.73
CA VAL A 371 15.84 -11.84 -8.83
C VAL A 371 16.51 -12.99 -9.59
N ILE A 372 15.80 -13.63 -10.52
CA ILE A 372 16.38 -14.69 -11.36
C ILE A 372 17.49 -14.13 -12.23
N CYS A 373 17.27 -13.01 -12.93
CA CYS A 373 18.31 -12.39 -13.76
C CYS A 373 19.52 -11.94 -12.94
N PHE A 374 19.33 -11.56 -11.67
CA PHE A 374 20.43 -11.22 -10.78
C PHE A 374 21.23 -12.44 -10.31
N LEU A 375 20.55 -13.54 -9.96
CA LEU A 375 21.20 -14.78 -9.48
C LEU A 375 21.79 -15.63 -10.61
N ASP A 376 21.21 -15.55 -11.81
CA ASP A 376 21.62 -16.22 -13.02
C ASP A 376 21.63 -15.24 -14.21
N PRO A 377 22.74 -14.52 -14.42
CA PRO A 377 22.86 -13.54 -15.50
C PRO A 377 22.69 -14.13 -16.90
N SER A 378 22.93 -15.44 -17.08
CA SER A 378 22.78 -16.13 -18.38
C SER A 378 21.34 -16.12 -18.90
N CYS A 379 20.34 -15.98 -18.01
CA CYS A 379 18.93 -15.83 -18.38
C CYS A 379 18.59 -14.52 -19.12
N SER A 380 19.47 -13.52 -19.12
CA SER A 380 19.21 -12.21 -19.75
C SER A 380 19.56 -12.15 -21.25
N GLU A 381 20.38 -13.08 -21.75
CA GLU A 381 20.87 -13.08 -23.14
C GLU A 381 19.94 -13.79 -24.14
N GLY A 382 18.92 -14.51 -23.67
CA GLY A 382 18.03 -15.32 -24.52
C GLY A 382 16.87 -14.59 -25.22
N SER A 383 16.71 -13.27 -25.03
CA SER A 383 15.55 -12.52 -25.56
C SER A 383 15.84 -11.56 -26.73
N THR A 384 17.06 -11.54 -27.28
CA THR A 384 17.43 -10.69 -28.43
C THR A 384 17.84 -11.45 -29.70
N SER A 385 17.63 -12.77 -29.76
CA SER A 385 17.82 -13.54 -30.99
C SER A 385 16.56 -14.31 -31.35
N GLY A 386 15.69 -13.70 -32.15
CA GLY A 386 14.49 -14.37 -32.66
C GLY A 386 13.57 -13.44 -33.46
N ALA A 387 13.89 -13.32 -34.76
CA ALA A 387 13.21 -12.61 -35.86
C ALA A 387 13.47 -11.10 -35.98
#